data_AF-A0A1H0RQN6-F1
#
_entry.id   AF-A0A1H0RQN6-F1
#
_cell.length_a   1.000
_cell.length_b   1.000
_cell.length_c   1.000
_cell.angle_alpha   90.00
_cell.angle_beta   90.00
_cell.angle_gamma   90.00
#
_symmetry.space_group_name_H-M   'P 1'
#
loop_
_entity.id
_entity.type
_entity.pdbx_description
1 polymer ?
#
loop_
_entity_poly.entity_id
_entity_poly.type
_entity_poly.pdbx_seq_one_letter_code
_entity_poly.pdbx_strand_id
1 'polypeptide(L)'
;MTEYRGLGFDPVPGDAGAVASAGERCRHAVEVPAPPAGWEGAAAEAFAARLAGMRDDLETARRTLGAAADVLDEWAGTVLANQRRAEDLDRRARELRRAIEDADNDVVLASFRGGPAHGAASARLEELRRELDDVLAAARDLEADHHSAARRVAERLRRLVTGGVEAAGDVPSREELFGGVVRALNSYSALGSELAGMLFTSPRTSGTPGGGAAAFVSALGER
;
A
#
# COMPACT_ATOMS: atom_id res chain seq x y z
N MET A 1 -1.37 -12.59 7.13
CA MET A 1 -2.60 -12.35 6.35
C MET A 1 -3.77 -12.80 7.19
N THR A 2 -4.67 -11.89 7.53
CA THR A 2 -5.83 -12.21 8.35
C THR A 2 -6.86 -12.94 7.48
N GLU A 3 -7.14 -14.21 7.79
CA GLU A 3 -8.17 -14.96 7.08
C GLU A 3 -9.56 -14.63 7.63
N TYR A 4 -10.36 -13.88 6.87
CA TYR A 4 -11.76 -13.60 7.16
C TYR A 4 -12.65 -14.80 6.77
N ARG A 5 -12.54 -15.90 7.53
CA ARG A 5 -13.24 -17.17 7.25
C ARG A 5 -14.78 -17.07 7.34
N GLY A 6 -15.29 -16.15 8.16
CA GLY A 6 -16.71 -15.86 8.30
C GLY A 6 -17.28 -15.19 7.06
N LEU A 7 -16.52 -14.26 6.47
CA LEU A 7 -16.92 -13.59 5.22
C LEU A 7 -16.65 -14.47 3.99
N GLY A 8 -15.55 -15.23 4.00
CA GLY A 8 -15.11 -16.07 2.88
C GLY A 8 -14.28 -15.34 1.82
N PHE A 9 -13.97 -14.06 2.03
CA PHE A 9 -13.11 -13.23 1.19
C PHE A 9 -12.45 -12.13 2.05
N ASP A 10 -11.43 -11.46 1.51
CA ASP A 10 -10.76 -10.33 2.17
C ASP A 10 -11.29 -8.99 1.65
N PRO A 11 -12.13 -8.27 2.40
CA PRO A 11 -12.67 -6.97 1.97
C PRO A 11 -11.65 -5.82 2.06
N VAL A 12 -10.51 -6.01 2.74
CA VAL A 12 -9.55 -4.92 2.99
C VAL A 12 -8.12 -5.42 2.73
N PRO A 13 -7.78 -5.71 1.47
CA PRO A 13 -6.47 -6.21 1.11
C PRO A 13 -5.39 -5.17 1.41
N GLY A 14 -4.34 -5.60 2.10
CA GLY A 14 -3.17 -4.78 2.36
C GLY A 14 -2.68 -4.84 3.81
N ASP A 15 -1.60 -4.12 4.08
CA ASP A 15 -0.96 -4.08 5.39
C ASP A 15 -0.72 -2.61 5.80
N ALA A 16 -1.43 -2.16 6.83
CA ALA A 16 -1.33 -0.78 7.32
C ALA A 16 0.09 -0.45 7.83
N GLY A 17 0.79 -1.42 8.42
CA GLY A 17 2.15 -1.25 8.90
C GLY A 17 3.16 -1.07 7.78
N ALA A 18 3.01 -1.80 6.67
CA ALA A 18 3.82 -1.64 5.48
C ALA A 18 3.62 -0.28 4.81
N VAL A 19 2.37 0.22 4.79
CA VAL A 19 2.04 1.57 4.31
C VAL A 19 2.68 2.63 5.21
N ALA A 20 2.53 2.53 6.53
CA ALA A 20 3.14 3.45 7.49
C ALA A 20 4.68 3.46 7.36
N SER A 21 5.29 2.28 7.24
CA SER A 21 6.74 2.14 7.00
C SER A 21 7.18 2.82 5.70
N ALA A 22 6.33 2.82 4.67
CA ALA A 22 6.60 3.55 3.43
C ALA A 22 6.54 5.07 3.64
N GLY A 23 5.58 5.55 4.44
CA GLY A 23 5.49 6.94 4.86
C GLY A 23 6.76 7.39 5.60
N GLU A 24 7.22 6.60 6.58
CA GLU A 24 8.47 6.87 7.31
C GLU A 24 9.69 6.96 6.38
N ARG A 25 9.81 6.05 5.41
CA ARG A 25 10.90 6.12 4.42
C ARG A 25 10.85 7.41 3.60
N CYS A 26 9.65 7.88 3.21
CA CYS A 26 9.52 9.16 2.52
C CYS A 26 9.98 10.33 3.40
N ARG A 27 9.72 10.32 4.70
CA ARG A 27 10.17 11.37 5.64
C ARG A 27 11.70 11.46 5.76
N HIS A 28 12.39 10.32 5.64
CA HIS A 28 13.84 10.22 5.84
C HIS A 28 14.66 10.18 4.55
N ALA A 29 14.03 10.24 3.37
CA ALA A 29 14.72 9.99 2.11
C ALA A 29 15.62 11.15 1.61
N VAL A 30 15.51 12.36 2.16
CA VAL A 30 16.34 13.50 1.73
C VAL A 30 17.20 13.98 2.90
N GLU A 31 18.40 13.43 2.97
CA GLU A 31 19.50 14.02 3.73
C GLU A 31 20.36 14.86 2.79
N VAL A 32 20.58 16.13 3.15
CA VAL A 32 21.50 17.00 2.40
C VAL A 32 22.90 16.71 2.93
N PRO A 33 23.81 16.15 2.12
CA PRO A 33 25.17 15.87 2.58
C PRO A 33 25.88 17.17 2.95
N ALA A 34 26.36 17.24 4.18
CA ALA A 34 27.26 18.30 4.61
C ALA A 34 28.69 17.92 4.22
N PRO A 35 29.52 18.90 3.77
CA PRO A 35 30.94 18.63 3.59
C PRO A 35 31.58 18.23 4.93
N PRO A 36 32.48 17.24 4.94
CA PRO A 36 33.18 16.83 6.17
C PRO A 36 33.99 17.99 6.77
N ALA A 37 34.05 18.05 8.10
CA ALA A 37 34.74 19.11 8.83
C ALA A 37 36.23 19.16 8.44
N GLY A 38 36.74 20.36 8.13
CA GLY A 38 38.13 20.57 7.71
C GLY A 38 38.41 20.28 6.23
N TRP A 39 37.39 19.97 5.43
CA TRP A 39 37.54 19.88 3.98
C TRP A 39 37.50 21.26 3.34
N GLU A 40 38.68 21.76 2.93
CA GLU A 40 38.88 23.09 2.39
C GLU A 40 39.58 23.05 1.02
N GLY A 41 39.56 24.19 0.30
CA GLY A 41 40.18 24.36 -1.01
C GLY A 41 39.23 24.23 -2.20
N ALA A 42 39.77 24.32 -3.41
CA ALA A 42 38.99 24.45 -4.65
C ALA A 42 37.96 23.33 -4.87
N ALA A 43 38.22 22.11 -4.39
CA ALA A 43 37.27 21.00 -4.48
C ALA A 43 36.07 21.18 -3.54
N ALA A 44 36.30 21.67 -2.32
CA ALA A 44 35.25 21.98 -1.36
C ALA A 44 34.38 23.16 -1.85
N GLU A 45 35.00 24.17 -2.45
CA GLU A 45 34.31 25.31 -3.07
C GLU A 45 33.44 24.88 -4.27
N ALA A 46 33.97 24.03 -5.15
CA ALA A 46 33.22 23.50 -6.29
C ALA A 46 32.02 22.63 -5.84
N PHE A 47 32.20 21.83 -4.78
CA PHE A 47 31.12 21.07 -4.17
C PHE A 47 30.05 22.00 -3.57
N ALA A 48 30.46 23.01 -2.80
CA ALA A 48 29.54 23.99 -2.21
C ALA A 48 28.75 24.76 -3.29
N ALA A 49 29.41 25.15 -4.39
CA ALA A 49 28.74 25.80 -5.52
C ALA A 49 27.74 24.87 -6.23
N ARG A 50 28.10 23.60 -6.42
CA ARG A 50 27.19 22.59 -6.99
C ARG A 50 25.98 22.35 -6.11
N LEU A 51 26.19 22.25 -4.80
CA LEU A 51 25.13 22.06 -3.80
C LEU A 51 24.21 23.29 -3.72
N ALA A 52 24.77 24.50 -3.79
CA ALA A 52 23.99 25.73 -3.85
C ALA A 52 23.07 25.76 -5.08
N GLY A 53 23.55 25.27 -6.23
CA GLY A 53 22.75 25.14 -7.45
C GLY A 53 21.64 24.09 -7.40
N MET A 54 21.71 23.13 -6.48
CA MET A 54 20.71 22.05 -6.30
C MET A 54 19.76 22.31 -5.12
N ARG A 55 19.94 23.42 -4.40
CA ARG A 55 19.23 23.67 -3.13
C ARG A 55 17.72 23.72 -3.32
N ASP A 56 17.26 24.40 -4.37
CA ASP A 56 15.82 24.55 -4.67
C ASP A 56 15.20 23.20 -5.08
N ASP A 57 15.96 22.38 -5.82
CA ASP A 57 15.54 21.02 -6.20
C ASP A 57 15.44 20.11 -4.98
N LEU A 58 16.44 20.14 -4.08
CA LEU A 58 16.43 19.37 -2.83
C LEU A 58 15.30 19.79 -1.89
N GLU A 59 15.03 21.09 -1.80
CA GLU A 59 13.90 21.60 -1.02
C GLU A 59 12.56 21.17 -1.62
N THR A 60 12.45 21.18 -2.95
CA THR A 60 11.27 20.68 -3.67
C THR A 60 11.09 19.17 -3.48
N ALA A 61 12.16 18.39 -3.55
CA ALA A 61 12.15 16.96 -3.27
C ALA A 61 11.71 16.67 -1.82
N ARG A 62 12.28 17.39 -0.84
CA ARG A 62 11.91 17.26 0.58
C ARG A 62 10.43 17.58 0.81
N ARG A 63 9.91 18.66 0.23
CA ARG A 63 8.49 19.03 0.32
C ARG A 63 7.60 17.97 -0.32
N THR A 64 7.97 17.47 -1.49
CA THR A 64 7.21 16.44 -2.22
C THR A 64 7.16 15.13 -1.44
N LEU A 65 8.29 14.69 -0.88
CA LEU A 65 8.37 13.47 -0.08
C LEU A 65 7.67 13.60 1.27
N GLY A 66 7.75 14.77 1.91
CA GLY A 66 6.94 15.07 3.09
C GLY A 66 5.45 14.96 2.80
N ALA A 67 4.99 15.58 1.71
CA ALA A 67 3.60 15.48 1.29
C ALA A 67 3.19 14.03 0.97
N ALA A 68 4.06 13.25 0.31
CA ALA A 68 3.80 11.84 0.04
C ALA A 68 3.70 11.01 1.33
N ALA A 69 4.55 11.28 2.32
CA ALA A 69 4.48 10.64 3.63
C ALA A 69 3.14 10.92 4.32
N ASP A 70 2.69 12.18 4.33
CA ASP A 70 1.39 12.54 4.92
C ASP A 70 0.22 11.80 4.25
N VAL A 71 0.25 11.64 2.92
CA VAL A 71 -0.75 10.85 2.19
C VAL A 71 -0.70 9.37 2.58
N LEU A 72 0.49 8.80 2.74
CA LEU A 72 0.66 7.40 3.12
C LEU A 72 0.21 7.16 4.56
N ASP A 73 0.47 8.08 5.48
CA ASP A 73 0.02 7.97 6.87
C ASP A 73 -1.51 8.05 6.98
N GLU A 74 -2.13 8.97 6.23
CA GLU A 74 -3.59 9.05 6.11
C GLU A 74 -4.19 7.74 5.56
N TRP A 75 -3.54 7.17 4.54
CA TRP A 75 -3.95 5.89 3.97
C TRP A 75 -3.77 4.73 4.97
N ALA A 76 -2.65 4.66 5.69
CA ALA A 76 -2.42 3.64 6.72
C ALA A 76 -3.52 3.66 7.80
N GLY A 77 -3.93 4.86 8.23
CA GLY A 77 -5.05 5.04 9.15
C GLY A 77 -6.37 4.51 8.58
N THR A 78 -6.63 4.77 7.29
CA THR A 78 -7.82 4.27 6.59
C THR A 78 -7.82 2.74 6.48
N VAL A 79 -6.68 2.14 6.11
CA VAL A 79 -6.54 0.67 6.03
C VAL A 79 -6.81 0.04 7.39
N LEU A 80 -6.20 0.56 8.45
CA LEU A 80 -6.39 0.05 9.81
C LEU A 80 -7.85 0.14 10.27
N ALA A 81 -8.52 1.27 9.99
CA ALA A 81 -9.93 1.43 10.32
C ALA A 81 -10.81 0.43 9.55
N ASN A 82 -10.55 0.23 8.25
CA ASN A 82 -11.29 -0.73 7.44
C ASN A 82 -11.03 -2.18 7.91
N GLN A 83 -9.79 -2.53 8.27
CA GLN A 83 -9.45 -3.86 8.80
C GLN A 83 -10.26 -4.16 10.08
N ARG A 84 -10.35 -3.22 11.02
CA ARG A 84 -11.19 -3.38 12.22
C ARG A 84 -12.67 -3.62 11.87
N ARG A 85 -13.21 -2.86 10.91
CA ARG A 85 -14.59 -3.06 10.42
C ARG A 85 -14.77 -4.44 9.79
N ALA A 86 -13.79 -4.90 9.02
CA ALA A 86 -13.82 -6.24 8.42
C ALA A 86 -13.79 -7.34 9.48
N GLU A 87 -12.98 -7.18 10.54
CA GLU A 87 -12.92 -8.13 11.67
C GLU A 87 -14.27 -8.22 12.41
N ASP A 88 -14.93 -7.10 12.63
CA ASP A 88 -16.25 -7.07 13.28
C ASP A 88 -17.33 -7.72 12.40
N LEU A 89 -17.33 -7.45 11.09
CA LEU A 89 -18.23 -8.11 10.13
C LEU A 89 -17.96 -9.62 10.06
N ASP A 90 -16.69 -10.04 10.05
CA ASP A 90 -16.31 -11.44 10.04
C ASP A 90 -16.74 -12.19 11.31
N ARG A 91 -16.59 -11.55 12.48
CA ARG A 91 -17.09 -12.10 13.75
C ARG A 91 -18.60 -12.31 13.69
N ARG A 92 -19.34 -11.29 13.25
CA ARG A 92 -20.81 -11.35 13.13
C ARG A 92 -21.26 -12.42 12.12
N ALA A 93 -20.58 -12.53 10.98
CA ALA A 93 -20.87 -13.57 9.99
C ALA A 93 -20.66 -14.99 10.56
N ARG A 94 -19.60 -15.22 11.35
CA ARG A 94 -19.37 -16.51 12.03
C ARG A 94 -20.47 -16.83 13.04
N GLU A 95 -20.88 -15.84 13.83
CA GLU A 95 -21.95 -16.00 14.81
C GLU A 95 -23.28 -16.33 14.13
N LEU A 96 -23.65 -15.59 13.08
CA LEU A 96 -24.87 -15.85 12.31
C LEU A 96 -24.86 -17.22 11.63
N ARG A 97 -23.74 -17.66 11.06
CA ARG A 97 -23.63 -19.01 10.48
C ARG A 97 -23.87 -20.12 11.49
N ARG A 98 -23.33 -19.99 12.71
CA ARG A 98 -23.61 -20.94 13.80
C ARG A 98 -25.07 -20.90 14.20
N ALA A 99 -25.64 -19.70 14.36
CA ALA A 99 -27.05 -19.54 14.70
C ALA A 99 -27.99 -20.12 13.63
N ILE A 100 -27.61 -20.03 12.34
CA ILE A 100 -28.34 -20.66 11.23
C ILE A 100 -28.29 -22.17 11.35
N GLU A 101 -27.12 -22.76 11.65
CA GLU A 101 -26.99 -24.21 11.84
C GLU A 101 -27.86 -24.71 13.01
N ASP A 102 -27.86 -23.99 14.14
CA ASP A 102 -28.71 -24.28 15.29
C ASP A 102 -30.21 -24.14 14.93
N ALA A 103 -30.58 -23.07 14.22
CA ALA A 103 -31.96 -22.84 13.80
C ALA A 103 -32.45 -23.85 12.76
N ASP A 104 -31.59 -24.34 11.87
CA ASP A 104 -31.91 -25.40 10.91
C ASP A 104 -32.23 -26.72 11.65
N ASN A 105 -31.42 -27.07 12.65
CA ASN A 105 -31.69 -28.20 13.55
C ASN A 105 -33.03 -28.03 14.29
N ASP A 106 -33.32 -26.83 14.80
CA ASP A 106 -34.60 -26.52 15.44
C ASP A 106 -35.79 -26.70 14.49
N VAL A 107 -35.66 -26.28 13.22
CA VAL A 107 -36.69 -26.48 12.19
C VAL A 107 -36.93 -27.96 11.95
N VAL A 108 -35.86 -28.77 11.84
CA VAL A 108 -35.95 -30.23 11.69
C VAL A 108 -36.67 -30.85 12.90
N LEU A 109 -36.28 -30.50 14.13
CA LEU A 109 -36.92 -31.00 15.35
C LEU A 109 -38.40 -30.59 15.45
N ALA A 110 -38.73 -29.35 15.08
CA ALA A 110 -40.10 -28.86 15.07
C ALA A 110 -40.95 -29.51 13.98
N SER A 111 -40.36 -29.93 12.86
CA SER A 111 -41.08 -30.61 11.77
C SER A 111 -41.75 -31.92 12.23
N PHE A 112 -41.11 -32.65 13.16
CA PHE A 112 -41.67 -33.88 13.75
C PHE A 112 -42.88 -33.60 14.67
N ARG A 113 -42.98 -32.40 15.23
CA ARG A 113 -44.10 -32.00 16.11
C ARG A 113 -45.24 -31.36 15.32
N GLY A 114 -44.94 -30.80 14.15
CA GLY A 114 -45.90 -30.11 13.27
C GLY A 114 -46.46 -28.82 13.88
N GLY A 115 -47.31 -28.14 13.10
CA GLY A 115 -48.10 -27.00 13.58
C GLY A 115 -47.31 -25.69 13.78
N PRO A 116 -47.80 -24.78 14.65
CA PRO A 116 -47.25 -23.41 14.80
C PRO A 116 -45.77 -23.34 15.19
N ALA A 117 -45.26 -24.36 15.89
CA ALA A 117 -43.87 -24.43 16.29
C ALA A 117 -42.91 -24.53 15.10
N HIS A 118 -43.29 -25.28 14.05
CA HIS A 118 -42.50 -25.36 12.83
C HIS A 118 -42.47 -24.01 12.10
N GLY A 119 -43.62 -23.35 11.97
CA GLY A 119 -43.70 -22.03 11.34
C GLY A 119 -42.84 -20.97 12.04
N ALA A 120 -42.83 -20.96 13.38
CA ALA A 120 -41.98 -20.05 14.15
C ALA A 120 -40.48 -20.34 13.97
N ALA A 121 -40.08 -21.61 13.97
CA ALA A 121 -38.69 -22.02 13.73
C ALA A 121 -38.24 -21.62 12.31
N SER A 122 -39.07 -21.85 11.29
CA SER A 122 -38.77 -21.47 9.91
C SER A 122 -38.64 -19.95 9.74
N ALA A 123 -39.54 -19.18 10.36
CA ALA A 123 -39.46 -17.71 10.32
C ALA A 123 -38.16 -17.18 10.96
N ARG A 124 -37.72 -17.79 12.07
CA ARG A 124 -36.45 -17.44 12.72
C ARG A 124 -35.25 -17.77 11.83
N LEU A 125 -35.24 -18.93 11.18
CA LEU A 125 -34.18 -19.32 10.25
C LEU A 125 -34.07 -18.33 9.09
N GLU A 126 -35.20 -17.93 8.50
CA GLU A 126 -35.23 -16.96 7.41
C GLU A 126 -34.79 -15.55 7.85
N GLU A 127 -35.07 -15.15 9.09
CA GLU A 127 -34.52 -13.91 9.66
C GLU A 127 -32.99 -13.95 9.76
N LEU A 128 -32.44 -15.02 10.33
CA LEU A 128 -30.99 -15.19 10.47
C LEU A 128 -30.27 -15.22 9.12
N ARG A 129 -30.89 -15.82 8.10
CA ARG A 129 -30.38 -15.82 6.72
C ARG A 129 -30.34 -14.41 6.14
N ARG A 130 -31.42 -13.62 6.31
CA ARG A 130 -31.46 -12.21 5.88
C ARG A 130 -30.39 -11.38 6.58
N GLU A 131 -30.23 -11.54 7.90
CA GLU A 131 -29.16 -10.86 8.64
C GLU A 131 -27.76 -11.23 8.14
N LEU A 132 -27.53 -12.50 7.77
CA LEU A 132 -26.24 -12.92 7.20
C LEU A 132 -26.01 -12.27 5.83
N ASP A 133 -27.03 -12.23 4.98
CA ASP A 133 -26.95 -11.58 3.68
C ASP A 133 -26.63 -10.08 3.81
N ASP A 134 -27.25 -9.40 4.77
CA ASP A 134 -26.96 -7.99 5.07
C ASP A 134 -25.51 -7.77 5.51
N VAL A 135 -24.96 -8.66 6.36
CA VAL A 135 -23.54 -8.60 6.77
C VAL A 135 -22.61 -8.81 5.58
N LEU A 136 -22.92 -9.77 4.70
CA LEU A 136 -22.14 -10.02 3.49
C LEU A 136 -22.23 -8.87 2.49
N ALA A 137 -23.39 -8.20 2.38
CA ALA A 137 -23.54 -7.00 1.57
C ALA A 137 -22.67 -5.86 2.13
N ALA A 138 -22.74 -5.60 3.44
CA ALA A 138 -21.91 -4.58 4.09
C ALA A 138 -20.40 -4.84 3.91
N ALA A 139 -19.97 -6.11 3.88
CA ALA A 139 -18.59 -6.48 3.61
C ALA A 139 -18.16 -6.17 2.15
N ARG A 140 -19.06 -6.36 1.17
CA ARG A 140 -18.79 -6.00 -0.24
C ARG A 140 -18.76 -4.49 -0.44
N ASP A 141 -19.63 -3.75 0.25
CA ASP A 141 -19.58 -2.29 0.24
C ASP A 141 -18.26 -1.78 0.81
N LEU A 142 -17.78 -2.37 1.91
CA LEU A 142 -16.48 -2.05 2.50
C LEU A 142 -15.33 -2.31 1.50
N GLU A 143 -15.37 -3.40 0.75
CA GLU A 143 -14.39 -3.73 -0.29
C GLU A 143 -14.39 -2.69 -1.42
N ALA A 144 -15.57 -2.34 -1.93
CA ALA A 144 -15.71 -1.32 -2.96
C ALA A 144 -15.19 0.04 -2.51
N ASP A 145 -15.51 0.44 -1.28
CA ASP A 145 -15.03 1.68 -0.65
C ASP A 145 -13.51 1.68 -0.49
N HIS A 146 -12.94 0.57 -0.02
CA HIS A 146 -11.51 0.41 0.15
C HIS A 146 -10.78 0.53 -1.20
N HIS A 147 -11.24 -0.16 -2.24
CA HIS A 147 -10.65 -0.04 -3.58
C HIS A 147 -10.77 1.36 -4.17
N SER A 148 -11.92 2.02 -3.97
CA SER A 148 -12.15 3.39 -4.38
C SER A 148 -11.18 4.35 -3.68
N ALA A 149 -10.98 4.18 -2.37
CA ALA A 149 -10.02 4.96 -1.58
C ALA A 149 -8.57 4.72 -2.04
N ALA A 150 -8.17 3.46 -2.24
CA ALA A 150 -6.85 3.10 -2.73
C ALA A 150 -6.53 3.77 -4.09
N ARG A 151 -7.49 3.78 -5.02
CA ARG A 151 -7.34 4.48 -6.31
C ARG A 151 -7.15 5.98 -6.14
N ARG A 152 -7.91 6.63 -5.25
CA ARG A 152 -7.76 8.07 -4.96
C ARG A 152 -6.38 8.39 -4.37
N VAL A 153 -5.90 7.56 -3.44
CA VAL A 153 -4.57 7.70 -2.83
C VAL A 153 -3.47 7.54 -3.88
N ALA A 154 -3.54 6.48 -4.70
CA ALA A 154 -2.57 6.24 -5.76
C ALA A 154 -2.48 7.42 -6.75
N GLU A 155 -3.63 7.98 -7.12
CA GLU A 155 -3.70 9.12 -8.03
C GLU A 155 -3.21 10.43 -7.37
N ARG A 156 -3.46 10.63 -6.06
CA ARG A 156 -2.87 11.75 -5.30
C ARG A 156 -1.35 11.65 -5.24
N LEU A 157 -0.81 10.47 -4.96
CA LEU A 157 0.64 10.22 -4.98
C LEU A 157 1.22 10.46 -6.37
N ARG A 158 0.58 9.98 -7.44
CA ARG A 158 1.02 10.22 -8.82
C ARG A 158 1.16 11.71 -9.11
N ARG A 159 0.16 12.52 -8.76
CA ARG A 159 0.20 13.98 -8.96
C ARG A 159 1.32 14.66 -8.18
N LEU A 160 1.59 14.23 -6.95
CA LEU A 160 2.70 14.75 -6.16
C LEU A 160 4.04 14.47 -6.84
N VAL A 161 4.21 13.25 -7.36
CA VAL A 161 5.45 12.84 -8.03
C VAL A 161 5.62 13.56 -9.37
N THR A 162 4.58 13.62 -10.21
CA THR A 162 4.70 14.30 -11.52
C THR A 162 4.91 15.81 -11.35
N GLY A 163 4.19 16.44 -10.42
CA GLY A 163 4.37 17.87 -10.14
C GLY A 163 5.73 18.20 -9.48
N GLY A 164 6.30 17.27 -8.71
CA GLY A 164 7.63 17.43 -8.12
C GLY A 164 8.78 17.19 -9.10
N VAL A 165 8.63 16.22 -10.01
CA VAL A 165 9.64 15.87 -11.04
C VAL A 165 9.66 16.87 -12.19
N GLU A 166 8.53 17.51 -12.53
CA GLU A 166 8.52 18.61 -13.51
C GLU A 166 9.15 19.90 -12.96
N ALA A 167 9.10 20.11 -11.65
CA ALA A 167 9.63 21.29 -10.98
C ALA A 167 11.13 21.18 -10.65
N ALA A 168 11.63 19.98 -10.37
CA ALA A 168 13.03 19.71 -10.08
C ALA A 168 13.70 19.15 -11.34
N GLY A 169 14.51 19.95 -12.02
CA GLY A 169 15.31 19.46 -13.13
C GLY A 169 16.34 18.45 -12.63
N ASP A 170 16.44 17.30 -13.31
CA ASP A 170 17.44 16.24 -13.06
C ASP A 170 17.46 15.69 -11.60
N VAL A 171 16.34 15.11 -11.18
CA VAL A 171 16.20 14.31 -9.95
C VAL A 171 16.70 12.88 -10.21
N PRO A 172 17.28 12.16 -9.22
CA PRO A 172 17.56 10.73 -9.34
C PRO A 172 16.37 9.96 -9.91
N SER A 173 16.69 9.00 -10.76
CA SER A 173 15.75 8.38 -11.67
C SER A 173 14.54 7.80 -10.93
N ARG A 174 13.37 7.84 -11.59
CA ARG A 174 12.10 7.26 -11.11
C ARG A 174 12.27 5.82 -10.58
N GLU A 175 13.23 5.06 -11.10
CA GLU A 175 13.59 3.71 -10.65
C GLU A 175 14.28 3.67 -9.28
N GLU A 176 15.09 4.66 -8.93
CA GLU A 176 15.80 4.71 -7.65
C GLU A 176 14.88 5.15 -6.50
N LEU A 177 14.01 6.13 -6.75
CA LEU A 177 13.07 6.64 -5.75
C LEU A 177 11.81 5.78 -5.60
N PHE A 178 11.28 5.27 -6.71
CA PHE A 178 10.00 4.56 -6.73
C PHE A 178 10.10 3.10 -7.16
N GLY A 179 11.28 2.59 -7.54
CA GLY A 179 11.43 1.19 -7.96
C GLY A 179 11.03 0.20 -6.87
N GLY A 180 11.32 0.50 -5.60
CA GLY A 180 10.85 -0.31 -4.47
C GLY A 180 9.33 -0.26 -4.27
N VAL A 181 8.73 0.93 -4.45
CA VAL A 181 7.28 1.17 -4.29
C VAL A 181 6.50 0.57 -5.45
N VAL A 182 6.96 0.74 -6.69
CA VAL A 182 6.36 0.17 -7.91
C VAL A 182 6.52 -1.33 -7.91
N ARG A 183 7.64 -1.89 -7.46
CA ARG A 183 7.81 -3.35 -7.32
C ARG A 183 6.90 -3.92 -6.23
N ALA A 184 6.74 -3.20 -5.12
CA ALA A 184 5.79 -3.51 -4.05
C ALA A 184 4.32 -3.16 -4.39
N LEU A 185 4.03 -2.58 -5.55
CA LEU A 185 2.65 -2.42 -6.06
C LEU A 185 2.40 -3.44 -7.20
N ASN A 186 3.41 -3.72 -8.02
CA ASN A 186 3.38 -4.72 -9.09
C ASN A 186 3.36 -6.16 -8.56
N SER A 187 3.92 -6.43 -7.38
CA SER A 187 3.78 -7.74 -6.73
C SER A 187 2.36 -7.98 -6.16
N TYR A 188 1.50 -6.96 -6.13
CA TYR A 188 0.17 -7.02 -5.51
C TYR A 188 -1.00 -6.86 -6.49
N SER A 189 -0.75 -6.85 -7.80
CA SER A 189 -1.82 -6.83 -8.79
C SER A 189 -1.47 -7.78 -9.94
N ALA A 190 -2.27 -8.83 -10.11
CA ALA A 190 -2.08 -9.85 -11.15
C ALA A 190 -2.15 -9.28 -12.60
N LEU A 191 -2.52 -8.00 -12.75
CA LEU A 191 -2.48 -7.23 -14.00
C LEU A 191 -1.14 -6.50 -14.25
N GLY A 192 -0.24 -6.44 -13.26
CA GLY A 192 1.05 -5.76 -13.35
C GLY A 192 2.11 -6.52 -14.16
N SER A 193 2.01 -7.85 -14.23
CA SER A 193 3.01 -8.70 -14.90
C SER A 193 2.97 -8.59 -16.44
N GLU A 194 1.80 -8.38 -17.04
CA GLU A 194 1.68 -8.22 -18.51
C GLU A 194 2.15 -6.84 -18.98
N LEU A 195 1.85 -5.79 -18.22
CA LEU A 195 2.28 -4.42 -18.54
C LEU A 195 3.78 -4.19 -18.27
N ALA A 196 4.34 -4.84 -17.25
CA ALA A 196 5.78 -4.82 -16.99
C ALA A 196 6.57 -5.53 -18.11
N GLY A 197 6.05 -6.63 -18.67
CA GLY A 197 6.68 -7.30 -19.82
C GLY A 197 6.75 -6.42 -21.07
N MET A 198 5.73 -5.58 -21.29
CA MET A 198 5.66 -4.68 -22.46
C MET A 198 6.50 -3.41 -22.33
N LEU A 199 6.79 -2.94 -21.11
CA LEU A 199 7.57 -1.70 -20.89
C LEU A 199 9.08 -1.91 -20.70
N PHE A 200 9.51 -3.11 -20.30
CA PHE A 200 10.92 -3.39 -19.97
C PHE A 200 11.67 -4.25 -20.99
N THR A 201 11.07 -4.54 -22.15
CA THR A 201 11.85 -5.11 -23.27
C THR A 201 12.52 -3.98 -24.03
N SER A 202 13.78 -3.68 -23.68
CA SER A 202 14.67 -2.84 -24.48
C SER A 202 15.87 -3.62 -25.02
N PRO A 203 16.43 -3.20 -26.17
CA PRO A 203 17.40 -4.00 -26.94
C PRO A 203 18.78 -3.96 -26.29
N ARG A 204 19.47 -5.10 -26.32
CA ARG A 204 20.88 -5.19 -25.89
C ARG A 204 21.76 -4.48 -26.92
N THR A 205 22.50 -3.46 -26.49
CA THR A 205 23.73 -3.02 -27.15
C THR A 205 24.88 -3.08 -26.14
N SER A 206 25.91 -3.82 -26.51
CA SER A 206 27.17 -3.98 -25.80
C SER A 206 28.11 -2.81 -26.06
N GLY A 207 28.77 -2.30 -25.02
CA GLY A 207 29.92 -1.41 -25.16
C GLY A 207 30.51 -0.93 -23.82
N THR A 208 31.68 -1.44 -23.44
CA THR A 208 32.61 -0.88 -22.44
C THR A 208 33.27 0.39 -23.01
N PRO A 209 33.58 1.46 -22.23
CA PRO A 209 34.78 1.56 -21.35
C PRO A 209 34.43 2.23 -19.97
N GLY A 210 35.18 2.14 -18.87
CA GLY A 210 36.62 2.30 -18.66
C GLY A 210 36.95 3.76 -18.26
N GLY A 211 36.78 4.14 -16.98
CA GLY A 211 37.19 5.46 -16.49
C GLY A 211 36.84 5.77 -15.02
N GLY A 212 37.80 6.33 -14.27
CA GLY A 212 37.65 7.13 -13.04
C GLY A 212 37.10 6.47 -11.77
N ALA A 213 35.94 5.80 -11.85
CA ALA A 213 35.21 5.29 -10.69
C ALA A 213 35.85 4.05 -10.03
N ALA A 214 36.64 3.29 -10.79
CA ALA A 214 37.39 2.14 -10.25
C ALA A 214 38.51 2.57 -9.29
N ALA A 215 38.98 3.82 -9.34
CA ALA A 215 39.99 4.34 -8.42
C ALA A 215 39.41 4.70 -7.03
N PHE A 216 38.10 4.95 -6.93
CA PHE A 216 37.45 5.33 -5.66
C PHE A 216 37.06 4.11 -4.82
N VAL A 217 36.79 2.96 -5.45
CA VAL A 217 36.47 1.70 -4.74
C VAL A 217 37.72 1.08 -4.09
N SER A 218 38.92 1.32 -4.63
CA SER A 218 40.17 0.89 -3.98
C SER A 218 40.54 1.69 -2.73
N ALA A 219 40.00 2.91 -2.56
CA ALA A 219 40.32 3.77 -1.41
C ALA A 219 39.43 3.53 -0.18
N LEU A 220 38.27 2.89 -0.35
CA LEU A 220 37.33 2.59 0.75
C LEU A 220 37.43 1.14 1.28
N GLY A 221 38.39 0.35 0.76
CA GLY A 221 38.60 -1.05 1.15
C GLY A 221 39.64 -1.30 2.25
N GLU A 222 40.27 -0.27 2.81
CA GLU A 222 41.24 -0.42 3.91
C GLU A 222 40.86 0.46 5.11
N ARG A 223 39.93 -0.04 5.95
CA ARG A 223 40.14 -0.32 7.39
C ARG A 223 38.84 -0.65 8.10
#